data_AF-A0A227J521-F1
#
_entry.id   AF-A0A227J521-F1
#
_cell.length_a   1.000
_cell.length_b   1.000
_cell.length_c   1.000
_cell.angle_alpha   90.00
_cell.angle_beta   90.00
_cell.angle_gamma   90.00
#
_symmetry.space_group_name_H-M   'P 1'
#
loop_
_entity.id
_entity.type
_entity.pdbx_description
1 polymer ?
#
loop_
_entity_poly.entity_id
_entity_poly.type
_entity_poly.pdbx_seq_one_letter_code
_entity_poly.pdbx_strand_id
1 'polypeptide(L)'
;PDLVINAGPPWVNMPIMEACYRAKVSYLDTSVAVDLCSEGQQVPEAYDWQWGYREKFEEAGITGILGAGFDPGVVSVFAAYAVKHLFDEIDTIDVMDVNAGDHGKKFATNFDPETNM
;
A
#
# COMPACT_ATOMS: atom_id res chain seq x y z
N PRO A 1 -13.55 8.85 -14.58
CA PRO A 1 -14.03 8.04 -13.42
C PRO A 1 -13.85 8.87 -12.16
N ASP A 2 -14.57 8.56 -11.08
CA ASP A 2 -14.43 9.32 -9.82
C ASP A 2 -13.26 8.83 -8.96
N LEU A 3 -12.88 7.56 -9.14
CA LEU A 3 -11.79 6.89 -8.44
C LEU A 3 -11.01 5.98 -9.42
N VAL A 4 -9.69 5.97 -9.30
CA VAL A 4 -8.81 4.95 -9.86
C VAL A 4 -8.36 4.01 -8.74
N ILE A 5 -8.57 2.71 -8.94
CA ILE A 5 -8.08 1.65 -8.05
C ILE A 5 -6.85 1.02 -8.72
N ASN A 6 -5.68 1.29 -8.15
CA ASN A 6 -4.42 0.71 -8.57
C ASN A 6 -4.13 -0.57 -7.78
N ALA A 7 -4.53 -1.70 -8.35
CA ALA A 7 -4.15 -3.05 -7.90
C ALA A 7 -3.06 -3.66 -8.80
N GLY A 8 -2.25 -2.80 -9.43
CA GLY A 8 -1.11 -3.19 -10.25
C GLY A 8 0.18 -3.36 -9.43
N PRO A 9 1.30 -3.63 -10.10
CA PRO A 9 2.59 -3.73 -9.44
C PRO A 9 3.05 -2.37 -8.89
N PRO A 10 3.82 -2.34 -7.78
CA PRO A 10 4.09 -1.10 -7.05
C PRO A 10 4.91 -0.06 -7.83
N TRP A 11 5.72 -0.47 -8.82
CA TRP A 11 6.53 0.46 -9.63
C TRP A 11 5.71 1.34 -10.57
N VAL A 12 4.40 1.08 -10.75
CA VAL A 12 3.51 1.95 -11.51
C VAL A 12 2.77 2.98 -10.64
N ASN A 13 2.91 2.93 -9.32
CA ASN A 13 2.18 3.81 -8.40
C ASN A 13 2.42 5.30 -8.70
N MET A 14 3.68 5.72 -8.83
CA MET A 14 4.01 7.14 -9.02
C MET A 14 3.48 7.71 -10.35
N PRO A 15 3.68 7.05 -11.52
CA PRO A 15 3.07 7.50 -12.77
C PRO A 15 1.53 7.56 -12.73
N ILE A 16 0.88 6.58 -12.10
CA ILE A 16 -0.59 6.56 -12.00
C ILE A 16 -1.09 7.66 -11.06
N MET A 17 -0.43 7.87 -9.92
CA MET A 17 -0.78 8.92 -8.96
C MET A 17 -0.63 10.32 -9.57
N GLU A 18 0.42 10.55 -10.37
CA GLU A 18 0.60 11.80 -11.13
C GLU A 18 -0.51 11.99 -12.18
N ALA A 19 -0.91 10.92 -12.88
CA ALA A 19 -2.02 10.98 -13.83
C ALA A 19 -3.35 11.33 -13.12
N CYS A 20 -3.60 10.75 -11.94
CA CYS A 20 -4.78 11.05 -11.12
C CYS A 20 -4.78 12.52 -10.67
N TYR A 21 -3.65 13.04 -10.21
CA TYR A 21 -3.49 14.45 -9.86
C TYR A 21 -3.79 15.39 -11.04
N ARG A 22 -3.23 15.12 -12.22
CA ARG A 22 -3.45 15.93 -13.42
C ARG A 22 -4.89 15.88 -13.90
N ALA A 23 -5.52 14.70 -13.83
CA ALA A 23 -6.90 14.49 -14.26
C ALA A 23 -7.93 14.89 -13.20
N LYS A 24 -7.51 15.27 -11.98
CA LYS A 24 -8.38 15.56 -10.84
C LYS A 24 -9.31 14.39 -10.52
N VAL A 25 -8.76 13.19 -10.47
CA VAL A 25 -9.45 11.95 -10.10
C VAL A 25 -8.85 11.39 -8.81
N SER A 26 -9.69 10.87 -7.91
CA SER A 26 -9.20 10.27 -6.66
C SER A 26 -8.43 8.98 -6.93
N TYR A 27 -7.52 8.63 -6.04
CA TYR A 27 -6.59 7.51 -6.19
C TYR A 27 -6.66 6.57 -4.99
N LEU A 28 -6.54 5.27 -5.23
CA LEU A 28 -6.36 4.25 -4.21
C LEU A 28 -5.34 3.21 -4.70
N ASP A 29 -4.46 2.74 -3.81
CA ASP A 29 -3.61 1.57 -4.06
C ASP A 29 -3.60 0.58 -2.89
N THR A 30 -2.86 -0.52 -3.09
CA THR A 30 -2.75 -1.63 -2.11
C THR A 30 -1.32 -1.87 -1.64
N SER A 31 -0.35 -1.13 -2.17
CA SER A 31 1.08 -1.34 -1.91
C SER A 31 1.84 -0.01 -1.91
N VAL A 32 2.97 0.03 -1.19
CA VAL A 32 3.88 1.18 -1.23
C VAL A 32 4.55 1.26 -2.60
N ALA A 33 4.72 2.48 -3.11
CA ALA A 33 5.49 2.71 -4.32
C ALA A 33 6.95 2.30 -4.11
N VAL A 34 7.45 1.36 -4.91
CA VAL A 34 8.84 0.90 -4.87
C VAL A 34 9.42 0.82 -6.28
N ASP A 35 10.71 1.15 -6.40
CA ASP A 35 11.48 0.88 -7.60
C ASP A 35 12.23 -0.45 -7.43
N LEU A 36 11.65 -1.51 -8.00
CA LEU A 36 12.26 -2.84 -8.05
C LEU A 36 13.13 -3.06 -9.30
N CYS A 37 13.18 -2.06 -10.19
CA CYS A 37 13.84 -2.16 -11.49
C CYS A 37 15.23 -1.50 -11.50
N SER A 38 15.54 -0.63 -10.54
CA SER A 38 16.85 -0.02 -10.37
C SER A 38 17.83 -0.90 -9.59
N GLU A 39 19.11 -0.78 -9.95
CA GLU A 39 20.20 -1.50 -9.31
C GLU A 39 20.34 -1.08 -7.84
N GLY A 40 20.35 -2.04 -6.92
CA GLY A 40 20.46 -1.80 -5.47
C GLY A 40 19.15 -1.80 -4.69
N GLN A 41 18.02 -2.20 -5.32
CA GLN A 41 16.70 -2.49 -4.71
C GLN A 41 16.47 -1.77 -3.38
N GLN A 42 15.98 -0.54 -3.44
CA GLN A 42 15.62 0.19 -2.24
C GLN A 42 14.18 -0.15 -1.89
N VAL A 43 13.99 -1.07 -0.94
CA VAL A 43 12.72 -1.16 -0.23
C VAL A 43 12.60 0.12 0.58
N PRO A 44 11.65 1.01 0.27
CA PRO A 44 11.55 2.25 1.01
C PRO A 44 11.14 1.95 2.45
N GLU A 45 11.83 2.56 3.41
CA GLU A 45 11.46 2.45 4.84
C GLU A 45 10.10 3.10 5.15
N ALA A 46 9.58 3.93 4.22
CA ALA A 46 8.38 4.74 4.38
C ALA A 46 7.65 5.01 3.03
N TYR A 47 6.60 5.84 3.08
CA TYR A 47 5.79 6.24 1.92
C TYR A 47 6.27 7.55 1.26
N ASP A 48 7.55 7.90 1.39
CA ASP A 48 8.08 9.24 1.12
C ASP A 48 7.68 9.82 -0.25
N TRP A 49 7.78 9.02 -1.32
CA TRP A 49 7.41 9.47 -2.66
C TRP A 49 5.91 9.78 -2.79
N GLN A 50 5.06 8.95 -2.18
CA GLN A 50 3.61 9.10 -2.24
C GLN A 50 3.14 10.23 -1.31
N TRP A 51 3.77 10.40 -0.15
CA TRP A 51 3.51 11.51 0.77
C TRP A 51 3.85 12.88 0.16
N GLY A 52 4.79 12.95 -0.79
CA GLY A 52 5.08 14.15 -1.57
C GLY A 52 3.89 14.70 -2.39
N TYR A 53 2.79 13.95 -2.52
CA TYR A 53 1.57 14.39 -3.17
C TYR A 53 0.52 14.97 -2.24
N ARG A 54 0.75 14.99 -0.93
CA ARG A 54 -0.23 15.45 0.06
C ARG A 54 -0.80 16.83 -0.26
N GLU A 55 0.05 17.84 -0.40
CA GLU A 55 -0.36 19.22 -0.71
C GLU A 55 -1.03 19.30 -2.08
N LYS A 56 -0.46 18.64 -3.09
CA LYS A 56 -1.03 18.59 -4.46
C LYS A 56 -2.45 18.04 -4.47
N PHE A 57 -2.71 16.97 -3.72
CA PHE A 57 -4.02 16.33 -3.66
C PHE A 57 -5.03 17.18 -2.89
N GLU A 58 -4.59 17.83 -1.81
CA GLU A 58 -5.40 18.79 -1.04
C GLU A 58 -5.82 19.99 -1.91
N GLU A 59 -4.87 20.64 -2.59
CA GLU A 59 -5.14 21.76 -3.51
C GLU A 59 -6.02 21.35 -4.70
N ALA A 60 -5.88 20.10 -5.16
CA ALA A 60 -6.69 19.55 -6.24
C ALA A 60 -8.11 19.16 -5.80
N GLY A 61 -8.40 19.10 -4.49
CA GLY A 61 -9.67 18.65 -3.96
C GLY A 61 -9.97 17.16 -4.19
N ILE A 62 -8.94 16.32 -4.27
CA ILE A 62 -9.06 14.87 -4.51
C ILE A 62 -8.47 14.07 -3.36
N THR A 63 -8.94 12.84 -3.18
CA THR A 63 -8.46 11.94 -2.11
C THR A 63 -7.48 10.91 -2.66
N GLY A 64 -6.41 10.67 -1.91
CA GLY A 64 -5.48 9.55 -2.12
C GLY A 64 -5.56 8.60 -0.93
N ILE A 65 -5.84 7.32 -1.18
CA ILE A 65 -5.87 6.27 -0.16
C ILE A 65 -4.70 5.33 -0.43
N LEU A 66 -3.76 5.23 0.51
CA LEU A 66 -2.55 4.43 0.35
C LEU A 66 -2.68 3.11 1.12
N GLY A 67 -2.20 2.02 0.54
CA GLY A 67 -2.10 0.72 1.21
C GLY A 67 -3.45 0.20 1.70
N ALA A 68 -4.48 0.20 0.86
CA ALA A 68 -5.83 -0.29 1.17
C ALA A 68 -5.99 -1.80 0.90
N GLY A 69 -5.02 -2.61 1.32
CA GLY A 69 -5.05 -4.07 1.29
C GLY A 69 -5.38 -4.67 2.67
N PHE A 70 -4.68 -5.74 3.04
CA PHE A 70 -4.72 -6.29 4.40
C PHE A 70 -3.57 -5.75 5.25
N ASP A 71 -2.34 -5.93 4.80
CA ASP A 71 -1.10 -5.51 5.44
C ASP A 71 -0.08 -5.02 4.39
N PRO A 72 -0.14 -3.74 3.98
CA PRO A 72 -0.83 -2.63 4.64
C PRO A 72 -2.35 -2.57 4.38
N GLY A 73 -3.09 -2.01 5.33
CA GLY A 73 -4.54 -1.74 5.21
C GLY A 73 -5.33 -2.11 6.46
N VAL A 74 -5.97 -3.28 6.45
CA VAL A 74 -6.71 -3.84 7.60
C VAL A 74 -5.92 -3.77 8.90
N VAL A 75 -4.62 -4.06 8.90
CA VAL A 75 -3.78 -3.97 10.12
C VAL A 75 -3.74 -2.55 10.70
N SER A 76 -3.70 -1.52 9.85
CA SER A 76 -3.77 -0.11 10.26
C SER A 76 -5.17 0.24 10.76
N VAL A 77 -6.22 -0.35 10.17
CA VAL A 77 -7.60 -0.19 10.64
C VAL A 77 -7.79 -0.83 12.02
N PHE A 78 -7.19 -2.01 12.28
CA PHE A 78 -7.20 -2.65 13.59
C PHE A 78 -6.51 -1.78 14.64
N ALA A 79 -5.33 -1.23 14.33
CA ALA A 79 -4.65 -0.30 15.23
C ALA A 79 -5.51 0.95 15.53
N ALA A 80 -6.08 1.58 14.49
CA ALA A 80 -6.96 2.74 14.67
C ALA A 80 -8.22 2.41 15.48
N TYR A 81 -8.81 1.24 15.27
CA TYR A 81 -9.95 0.76 16.04
C TYR A 81 -9.57 0.55 17.51
N ALA A 82 -8.41 -0.05 17.79
CA ALA A 82 -7.92 -0.30 19.13
C ALA A 82 -7.70 1.01 19.91
N VAL A 83 -7.08 2.02 19.32
CA VAL A 83 -6.94 3.37 19.91
C VAL A 83 -8.31 4.01 20.18
N LYS A 84 -9.28 3.80 19.29
CA LYS A 84 -10.58 4.46 19.42
C LYS A 84 -11.49 3.83 20.47
N HIS A 85 -11.35 2.53 20.71
CA HIS A 85 -12.37 1.76 21.42
C HIS A 85 -11.85 0.86 22.55
N LEU A 86 -10.56 0.55 22.57
CA LEU A 86 -10.00 -0.46 23.48
C LEU A 86 -8.94 0.10 24.43
N PHE A 87 -8.16 1.10 24.00
CA PHE A 87 -7.03 1.64 24.76
C PHE A 87 -6.93 3.16 24.63
N ASP A 88 -6.44 3.82 25.69
CA ASP A 88 -6.11 5.25 25.65
C ASP A 88 -4.76 5.51 24.94
N GLU A 89 -3.81 4.57 25.07
CA GLU A 89 -2.48 4.59 24.46
C GLU A 89 -2.07 3.16 24.08
N ILE A 90 -1.29 3.03 23.00
CA ILE A 90 -0.73 1.74 22.55
C ILE A 90 0.79 1.87 22.55
N ASP A 91 1.45 1.12 23.43
CA ASP A 91 2.92 1.11 23.54
C ASP A 91 3.59 0.25 22.46
N THR A 92 2.96 -0.87 22.09
CA THR A 92 3.52 -1.85 21.16
C THR A 92 2.46 -2.42 20.23
N ILE A 93 2.86 -2.70 18.99
CA ILE A 93 2.04 -3.37 17.97
C ILE A 93 2.90 -4.46 17.34
N ASP A 94 2.41 -5.70 17.38
CA ASP A 94 2.99 -6.83 16.64
C ASP A 94 2.01 -7.25 15.55
N VAL A 95 2.44 -7.20 14.29
CA VAL A 95 1.67 -7.70 13.14
C VAL A 95 2.13 -9.12 12.83
N MET A 96 1.21 -10.08 12.88
CA MET A 96 1.51 -11.50 12.64
C MET A 96 0.74 -11.99 11.41
N ASP A 97 1.46 -12.20 10.30
CA ASP A 97 0.92 -12.85 9.10
C ASP A 97 1.27 -14.36 9.12
N VAL A 98 0.26 -15.20 8.90
CA VAL A 98 0.38 -16.66 8.90
C VAL A 98 -0.42 -17.24 7.76
N ASN A 99 0.27 -17.79 6.77
CA ASN A 99 -0.33 -18.66 5.75
C ASN A 99 0.01 -20.12 6.06
N ALA A 100 -0.97 -20.86 6.59
CA ALA A 100 -0.86 -22.30 6.87
C ALA A 100 -1.51 -23.18 5.78
N GLY A 101 -1.67 -22.65 4.56
CA GLY A 101 -2.27 -23.38 3.44
C GLY A 101 -1.38 -24.52 2.93
N ASP A 102 -2.01 -25.63 2.51
CA ASP A 102 -1.35 -26.75 1.84
C ASP A 102 -1.89 -26.90 0.42
N HIS A 103 -1.02 -26.70 -0.58
CA HIS A 103 -1.36 -26.84 -1.99
C HIS A 103 -1.08 -28.26 -2.55
N GLY A 104 -0.59 -29.19 -1.72
CA GLY A 104 -0.37 -30.61 -2.07
C GLY A 104 0.72 -30.85 -3.12
N LYS A 105 1.58 -29.87 -3.38
CA LYS A 105 2.76 -29.99 -4.28
C LYS A 105 4.03 -29.95 -3.44
N LYS A 106 5.14 -30.44 -4.00
CA LYS A 106 6.46 -30.34 -3.34
C LYS A 106 6.94 -28.90 -3.21
N PHE A 107 6.61 -28.07 -4.20
CA PHE A 107 6.92 -26.63 -4.24
C PHE A 107 5.97 -25.96 -5.25
N ALA A 108 5.38 -24.84 -4.86
CA ALA A 108 4.65 -23.93 -5.73
C ALA A 108 4.71 -22.52 -5.13
N THR A 109 4.97 -21.51 -5.96
CA THR A 109 4.79 -20.10 -5.57
C THR A 109 3.33 -19.70 -5.69
N ASN A 110 2.84 -18.83 -4.80
CA ASN A 110 1.47 -18.32 -4.84
C ASN A 110 1.29 -17.22 -5.90
N PHE A 111 2.33 -16.43 -6.13
CA PHE A 111 2.32 -15.25 -6.98
C PHE A 111 3.40 -15.34 -8.06
N ASP A 112 3.52 -14.27 -8.84
CA ASP A 112 4.60 -14.11 -9.80
C ASP A 112 5.95 -14.33 -9.08
N PRO A 113 6.78 -15.29 -9.53
CA PRO A 113 8.07 -15.59 -8.91
C PRO A 113 8.99 -14.37 -8.75
N GLU A 114 8.85 -13.35 -9.60
CA GLU A 114 9.62 -12.11 -9.52
C GLU A 114 9.17 -11.21 -8.36
N THR A 115 7.91 -11.37 -7.91
CA THR A 115 7.29 -10.58 -6.83
C THR A 115 7.14 -11.32 -5.52
N ASN A 116 7.23 -12.66 -5.52
CA ASN A 116 7.01 -13.50 -4.34
C ASN A 116 8.27 -13.64 -3.45
N MET A 117 9.04 -12.55 -3.28
CA MET A 117 10.25 -12.50 -2.45
C MET A 117 10.05 -11.64 -1.20
#